data_AF-A0A920R614-F1
#
_entry.id   AF-A0A920R614-F1
#
_cell.length_a   1.000
_cell.length_b   1.000
_cell.length_c   1.000
_cell.angle_alpha   90.00
_cell.angle_beta   90.00
_cell.angle_gamma   90.00
#
_symmetry.space_group_name_H-M   'P 1'
#
loop_
_entity.id
_entity.type
_entity.pdbx_description
1 polymer ?
#
loop_
_entity_poly.entity_id
_entity_poly.type
_entity_poly.pdbx_seq_one_letter_code
_entity_poly.pdbx_strand_id
1 'polypeptide(L)' 'MGNSSEIYKITFLNKGKVYEVFVKQVYQSDLYGFIEIENYVFDEKTQLVVDPSEEKLKSEFKGVKRSFIPMQAIIR' A
#
# COMPACT_ATOMS: atom_id res chain seq x y z
N MET A 1 0.89 12.40 -24.48
CA MET A 1 0.62 10.96 -24.24
C MET A 1 0.43 10.77 -22.76
N GLY A 2 -0.79 10.45 -22.33
CA GLY A 2 -1.13 10.37 -20.91
C GLY A 2 -0.39 9.20 -20.26
N ASN A 3 0.57 9.51 -19.38
CA ASN A 3 1.19 8.50 -18.51
C ASN A 3 0.09 7.95 -17.60
N SER A 4 -0.48 6.82 -17.99
CA SER A 4 -1.26 5.97 -17.10
C SER A 4 -0.31 5.58 -15.98
N SER A 5 -0.37 6.31 -14.86
CA SER A 5 0.44 5.97 -13.69
C SER A 5 -0.06 4.61 -13.22
N GLU A 6 0.75 3.57 -13.38
CA GLU A 6 0.39 2.23 -12.93
C GLU A 6 0.11 2.27 -11.44
N ILE A 7 -1.01 1.67 -11.03
CA ILE A 7 -1.38 1.52 -9.63
C ILE A 7 -1.26 0.03 -9.33
N TYR A 8 -0.40 -0.29 -8.37
CA TYR A 8 -0.22 -1.64 -7.88
C TYR A 8 -1.07 -1.84 -6.64
N LYS A 9 -1.71 -3.00 -6.55
CA LYS A 9 -2.35 -3.47 -5.33
C LYS A 9 -1.39 -4.40 -4.61
N ILE A 10 -1.06 -4.11 -3.36
CA ILE A 10 -0.15 -4.89 -2.53
C ILE A 10 -0.92 -5.40 -1.33
N THR A 11 -0.95 -6.72 -1.16
CA THR A 11 -1.58 -7.38 -0.02
C THR A 11 -0.50 -8.05 0.83
N PHE A 12 -0.46 -7.77 2.13
CA PHE A 12 0.59 -8.29 3.01
C PHE A 12 0.11 -8.48 4.44
N LEU A 13 0.75 -9.39 5.17
CA LEU A 13 0.52 -9.63 6.59
C LEU A 13 1.39 -8.71 7.44
N ASN A 14 0.77 -7.99 8.37
CA ASN A 14 1.48 -7.21 9.38
C ASN A 14 0.79 -7.33 10.75
N LYS A 15 1.54 -7.74 11.78
CA LYS A 15 1.04 -7.94 13.16
C LYS A 15 -0.27 -8.74 13.24
N GLY A 16 -0.38 -9.80 12.45
CA GLY A 16 -1.56 -10.68 12.44
C GLY A 16 -2.79 -10.11 11.70
N LYS A 17 -2.65 -8.97 11.03
CA LYS A 17 -3.69 -8.37 10.19
C LYS A 17 -3.25 -8.36 8.74
N VAL A 18 -4.20 -8.59 7.83
CA VAL A 18 -3.98 -8.46 6.39
C VAL A 18 -4.23 -7.01 6.00
N TYR A 19 -3.25 -6.40 5.35
CA TYR A 19 -3.34 -5.07 4.79
C TYR A 19 -3.44 -5.20 3.28
N GLU A 20 -4.35 -4.43 2.68
CA GLU A 20 -4.44 -4.25 1.24
C GLU A 20 -4.26 -2.76 0.95
N VAL A 21 -3.24 -2.41 0.16
CA VAL A 21 -2.88 -1.03 -0.15
C VAL A 21 -2.69 -0.84 -1.63
N PHE A 22 -3.04 0.34 -2.12
CA PHE A 22 -2.76 0.76 -3.48
C PHE A 22 -1.60 1.75 -3.49
N VAL A 23 -0.64 1.54 -4.38
CA VAL A 23 0.58 2.36 -4.47
C VAL A 23 0.94 2.61 -5.93
N LYS A 24 1.64 3.71 -6.21
CA LYS A 24 2.11 4.01 -7.56
C LYS A 24 3.52 3.50 -7.84
N GLN A 25 4.24 3.10 -6.80
CA GLN A 25 5.66 2.79 -6.91
C GLN A 25 6.01 1.61 -6.01
N VAL A 26 6.69 0.63 -6.62
CA VAL A 26 7.17 -0.59 -5.98
C VAL A 26 8.59 -0.84 -6.46
N TYR A 27 9.52 -1.02 -5.53
CA TYR A 27 10.93 -1.22 -5.82
C TYR A 27 11.50 -2.37 -4.98
N GLN A 28 12.55 -3.00 -5.50
CA GLN A 28 13.40 -3.84 -4.66
C GLN A 28 14.16 -2.95 -3.69
N SER A 29 14.14 -3.30 -2.41
CA SER A 29 14.86 -2.53 -1.39
C SER A 29 16.36 -2.81 -1.46
N ASP A 30 17.16 -1.80 -1.09
CA ASP A 30 18.57 -2.00 -0.74
C ASP A 30 18.71 -2.91 0.50
N LEU A 31 17.66 -3.01 1.32
CA LEU A 31 17.57 -3.97 2.41
C LEU A 31 17.19 -5.35 1.87
N TYR A 32 18.11 -6.31 2.02
CA TYR A 32 17.89 -7.67 1.54
C TYR A 32 16.63 -8.30 2.13
N GLY A 33 15.79 -8.86 1.26
CA GLY A 33 14.54 -9.52 1.64
C GLY A 33 13.35 -8.58 1.85
N PHE A 34 13.46 -7.30 1.47
CA PHE A 34 12.37 -6.33 1.56
C PHE A 34 12.01 -5.75 0.18
N ILE A 35 10.74 -5.38 0.05
CA ILE A 35 10.26 -4.49 -1.00
C ILE A 35 9.98 -3.12 -0.42
N GLU A 36 10.22 -2.09 -1.22
CA GLU A 36 9.86 -0.71 -0.91
C GLU A 36 8.62 -0.32 -1.69
N ILE A 37 7.63 0.24 -1.00
CA ILE A 37 6.44 0.82 -1.62
C ILE A 37 6.29 2.28 -1.23
N GLU A 38 5.88 3.10 -2.20
CA GLU A 38 5.73 4.54 -2.05
C GLU A 38 4.49 5.05 -2.78
N ASN A 39 4.13 6.31 -2.51
CA ASN A 39 3.02 7.01 -3.15
C ASN A 39 1.70 6.24 -3.01
N TYR A 40 1.31 6.04 -1.75
CA TYR A 40 0.02 5.48 -1.38
C TYR A 40 -1.14 6.21 -2.03
N VAL A 41 -2.08 5.44 -2.57
CA VAL A 41 -3.32 5.89 -3.17
C VAL A 41 -4.46 5.43 -2.27
N PHE A 42 -5.15 6.39 -1.68
CA PHE A 42 -6.41 6.18 -0.98
C PHE A 42 -7.47 6.86 -1.85
N ASP A 43 -8.19 6.09 -2.67
CA ASP A 43 -9.12 6.66 -3.65
C ASP A 43 -10.44 7.03 -2.97
N GLU A 44 -10.75 8.32 -2.90
CA GLU A 44 -11.97 8.84 -2.24
C GLU A 44 -13.24 8.63 -3.08
N LYS A 45 -13.16 7.92 -4.22
CA LYS A 45 -14.21 7.91 -5.26
C LYS A 45 -15.38 6.94 -5.05
N THR A 46 -15.38 6.06 -4.06
CA THR A 46 -16.57 5.26 -3.73
C THR A 46 -17.44 5.96 -2.68
N GLN A 47 -18.11 7.01 -3.14
CA GLN A 47 -18.92 7.94 -2.34
C GLN A 47 -20.27 7.37 -1.82
N LEU A 48 -20.37 6.06 -1.51
CA LEU A 48 -21.62 5.52 -0.96
C LEU A 48 -21.51 4.69 0.32
N VAL A 49 -20.35 4.09 0.62
CA VAL A 49 -20.09 3.45 1.91
C VAL A 49 -18.59 3.52 2.18
N VAL A 50 -18.16 4.42 3.05
CA VAL A 50 -16.76 4.45 3.48
C VAL A 50 -16.55 3.26 4.42
N ASP A 51 -15.70 2.30 4.05
CA ASP A 51 -15.35 1.19 4.93
C ASP A 51 -14.50 1.76 6.09
N PRO A 52 -14.90 1.56 7.36
CA PRO A 52 -14.12 2.03 8.51
C PRO A 52 -12.69 1.46 8.54
N SER A 53 -12.41 0.39 7.81
CA SER A 53 -11.09 -0.20 7.62
C SER A 53 -10.19 0.70 6.77
N GLU A 54 -10.73 1.32 5.72
CA GLU A 54 -9.97 2.20 4.82
C GLU A 54 -9.58 3.51 5.52
N GLU A 55 -10.49 4.11 6.29
CA GLU A 55 -10.17 5.30 7.09
C GLU A 55 -9.09 5.06 8.14
N LYS A 56 -9.14 3.88 8.80
CA LYS A 56 -8.08 3.46 9.73
C LYS A 56 -6.76 3.31 9.01
N LEU A 57 -6.75 2.71 7.82
CA LEU A 57 -5.56 2.51 7.02
C LEU A 57 -4.98 3.86 6.56
N LYS A 58 -5.82 4.76 6.04
CA LYS A 58 -5.43 6.14 5.71
C LYS A 58 -4.85 6.89 6.91
N SER A 59 -5.42 6.69 8.10
CA SER A 59 -4.94 7.30 9.34
C SER A 59 -3.62 6.71 9.80
N GLU A 60 -3.45 5.39 9.72
CA GLU A 60 -2.24 4.66 10.11
C GLU A 60 -1.05 4.98 9.20
N PHE A 61 -1.30 5.10 7.89
CA PHE A 61 -0.29 5.44 6.89
C PHE A 61 -0.17 6.96 6.64
N LYS A 62 -0.87 7.78 7.42
CA LYS A 62 -0.82 9.24 7.29
C LYS A 62 0.61 9.74 7.56
N GLY A 63 1.22 10.35 6.55
CA GLY A 63 2.58 10.88 6.63
C GLY A 63 3.68 9.85 6.36
N VAL A 64 3.32 8.59 6.10
CA VAL A 64 4.27 7.56 5.67
C VAL A 64 4.62 7.77 4.21
N LYS A 65 5.89 8.07 3.93
CA LYS A 65 6.40 8.27 2.56
C LYS A 65 6.76 6.95 1.88
N ARG A 66 7.34 6.04 2.65
CA ARG A 66 7.89 4.76 2.20
C ARG A 66 7.59 3.68 3.24
N SER A 67 7.32 2.47 2.78
CA SER A 67 7.24 1.31 3.66
C SER A 67 8.07 0.16 3.13
N PHE A 68 8.70 -0.53 4.07
CA PHE A 68 9.56 -1.67 3.82
C PHE A 68 8.79 -2.91 4.24
N ILE A 69 8.36 -3.70 3.26
CA ILE A 69 7.57 -4.92 3.50
C ILE A 69 8.49 -6.12 3.29
N PRO A 70 8.65 -7.01 4.29
CA PRO A 70 9.40 -8.23 4.08
C PRO A 70 8.76 -9.07 2.98
N MET A 71 9.56 -9.61 2.06
CA MET A 71 9.06 -10.37 0.91
C MET A 71 8.22 -11.57 1.32
N GLN A 72 8.56 -12.24 2.44
CA GLN A 72 7.77 -13.36 2.97
C GLN A 72 6.39 -12.95 3.53
N ALA A 73 6.17 -11.67 3.82
CA ALA A 73 4.90 -11.16 4.34
C ALA A 73 3.90 -10.83 3.21
N ILE A 74 4.37 -10.77 1.96
CA ILE A 74 3.52 -10.51 0.79
C ILE A 74 2.63 -11.71 0.53
N ILE A 75 1.34 -11.46 0.41
CA ILE A 75 0.32 -12.45 0.06
C ILE A 75 0.09 -12.35 -1.45
N ARG A 76 0.18 -13.49 -2.15
CA ARG A 76 0.04 -13.60 -3.61
C ARG A 76 -1.32 -14.16 -3.98
#